data_AF-A0A2K3LD96-F1
#
_entry.id   AF-A0A2K3LD96-F1
#
_cell.length_a   1.000
_cell.length_b   1.000
_cell.length_c   1.000
_cell.angle_alpha   90.00
_cell.angle_beta   90.00
_cell.angle_gamma   90.00
#
_symmetry.space_group_name_H-M   'P 1'
#
loop_
_entity.id
_entity.type
_entity.pdbx_description
1 polymer ?
#
loop_
_entity_poly.entity_id
_entity_poly.type
_entity_poly.pdbx_seq_one_letter_code
_entity_poly.pdbx_strand_id
1 'polypeptide(L)' 'MLYFFEDDISSACSKVDLMNPGATIILRNAKIDMFKGSMRLAVDKWGRIEVTEPANFEVREDNNLSLIEYELVNVVEE' A
#
# COMPACT_ATOMS: atom_id res chain seq x y z
N MET A 1 2.53 -5.98 6.97
CA MET A 1 1.36 -5.28 6.41
C MET A 1 1.72 -3.82 6.16
N LEU A 2 1.23 -3.23 5.07
CA LEU A 2 1.27 -1.79 4.79
C LEU A 2 -0.17 -1.35 4.53
N TYR A 3 -0.58 -0.21 5.06
CA TYR A 3 -1.88 0.36 4.76
C TYR A 3 -1.88 1.06 3.40
N PHE A 4 -2.94 0.82 2.65
CA PHE A 4 -3.32 1.60 1.48
C PHE A 4 -4.30 2.67 1.97
N PHE A 5 -4.01 3.95 1.79
CA PHE A 5 -4.87 5.03 2.29
C PHE A 5 -5.82 5.54 1.19
N GLU A 6 -7.08 5.80 1.57
CA GLU A 6 -8.15 6.23 0.66
C GLU A 6 -7.87 7.58 0.00
N ASP A 7 -7.05 8.45 0.62
CA ASP A 7 -6.67 9.75 0.06
C ASP A 7 -5.90 9.65 -1.27
N ASP A 8 -5.27 8.51 -1.56
CA ASP A 8 -4.61 8.23 -2.85
C ASP A 8 -5.60 7.81 -3.96
N ILE A 9 -6.87 7.55 -3.61
CA ILE A 9 -7.95 7.17 -4.54
C ILE A 9 -8.73 8.42 -4.98
N SER A 10 -8.03 9.52 -5.30
CA SER A 10 -8.68 10.80 -5.67
C SER A 10 -9.49 10.77 -6.98
N SER A 11 -9.64 9.64 -7.66
CA SER A 11 -10.38 9.56 -8.93
C SER A 11 -11.24 8.31 -9.18
N ALA A 12 -11.37 7.35 -8.25
CA ALA A 12 -11.95 6.06 -8.63
C ALA A 12 -12.91 5.46 -7.60
N CYS A 13 -14.16 5.91 -7.65
CA CYS A 13 -15.32 5.22 -7.06
C CYS A 13 -15.35 3.72 -7.44
N SER A 14 -14.81 3.33 -8.61
CA SER A 14 -14.73 1.92 -9.05
C SER A 14 -13.58 1.09 -8.45
N LYS A 15 -12.54 1.72 -7.87
CA LYS A 15 -11.41 0.99 -7.28
C LYS A 15 -11.69 0.58 -5.82
N VAL A 16 -12.49 1.36 -5.11
CA VAL A 16 -12.88 1.09 -3.72
C VAL A 16 -13.69 -0.21 -3.62
N ASP A 17 -14.57 -0.46 -4.60
CA ASP A 17 -15.40 -1.67 -4.66
C ASP A 17 -14.59 -2.99 -4.76
N LEU A 18 -13.31 -2.93 -5.17
CA LEU A 18 -12.42 -4.10 -5.26
C LEU A 18 -11.72 -4.41 -3.94
N MET A 19 -11.66 -3.45 -3.01
CA MET A 19 -10.91 -3.54 -1.75
C MET A 19 -11.83 -3.88 -0.57
N ASN A 20 -12.55 -4.99 -0.69
CA ASN A 20 -13.38 -5.49 0.42
C ASN A 20 -12.54 -6.24 1.46
N PRO A 21 -12.88 -6.17 2.76
CA PRO A 21 -12.23 -6.98 3.79
C PRO A 21 -12.23 -8.47 3.42
N GLY A 22 -11.07 -9.12 3.55
CA GLY A 22 -10.89 -10.54 3.20
C GLY A 22 -10.68 -10.83 1.72
N ALA A 23 -10.82 -9.85 0.82
CA ALA A 23 -10.46 -10.02 -0.58
C ALA A 23 -8.94 -10.09 -0.73
N THR A 24 -8.47 -10.96 -1.63
CA THR A 24 -7.06 -10.98 -2.04
C THR A 24 -6.93 -10.22 -3.36
N ILE A 25 -6.04 -9.23 -3.40
CA ILE A 25 -5.79 -8.40 -4.57
C ILE A 25 -4.30 -8.37 -4.91
N ILE A 26 -4.00 -8.26 -6.20
CA ILE A 26 -2.67 -8.01 -6.73
C ILE A 26 -2.60 -6.56 -7.19
N LEU A 27 -1.65 -5.81 -6.63
CA LEU A 27 -1.35 -4.44 -7.04
C LEU A 27 -0.13 -4.45 -7.96
N ARG A 28 -0.31 -4.05 -9.23
CA ARG A 28 0.78 -3.92 -10.21
C ARG A 28 1.18 -2.47 -10.36
N ASN A 29 2.50 -2.25 -10.45
CA ASN A 29 3.08 -0.91 -10.52
C ASN A 29 2.71 -0.04 -9.31
N ALA A 30 2.57 -0.68 -8.14
CA ALA A 30 2.41 0.02 -6.88
C ALA A 30 3.76 0.63 -6.45
N LYS A 31 3.69 1.75 -5.74
CA LYS A 31 4.84 2.44 -5.16
C LYS A 31 4.67 2.53 -3.65
N ILE A 32 5.79 2.67 -2.95
CA ILE A 32 5.80 3.11 -1.57
C ILE A 32 5.86 4.63 -1.56
N ASP A 33 4.92 5.25 -0.85
CA ASP A 33 4.90 6.68 -0.60
C ASP A 33 5.22 6.96 0.87
N MET A 34 6.04 7.97 1.12
CA MET A 34 6.40 8.38 2.48
C MET A 34 5.49 9.52 2.91
N PHE A 35 4.66 9.27 3.91
CA PHE A 35 3.73 10.26 4.43
C PHE A 35 3.97 10.47 5.92
N LYS A 36 4.40 11.69 6.29
CA LYS A 36 4.66 12.09 7.68
C LYS A 36 5.54 11.10 8.47
N GLY A 37 6.59 10.58 7.81
CA GLY A 37 7.50 9.61 8.42
C GLY A 37 7.06 8.15 8.33
N SER A 38 5.81 7.87 7.91
CA SER A 38 5.33 6.49 7.77
C SER A 38 5.23 6.05 6.30
N MET A 39 5.52 4.79 6.04
CA MET A 39 5.36 4.20 4.71
C MET A 39 3.91 3.86 4.40
N ARG A 40 3.48 4.16 3.18
CA ARG A 40 2.17 3.78 2.63
C ARG A 40 2.34 3.10 1.28
N LEU A 41 1.46 2.17 0.97
CA LEU A 41 1.40 1.59 -0.37
C LEU A 41 0.40 2.42 -1.20
N ALA A 42 0.77 2.79 -2.41
CA ALA A 42 -0.06 3.56 -3.33
C ALA A 42 0.01 3.00 -4.75
N VAL A 43 -1.03 3.20 -5.55
CA VAL A 43 -1.08 2.83 -6.98
C VAL A 43 -1.36 4.09 -7.77
N ASP A 44 -0.50 4.42 -8.71
CA ASP A 44 -0.64 5.61 -9.55
C ASP A 44 -1.62 5.39 -10.72
N LYS A 45 -1.72 6.38 -11.62
CA LYS A 45 -2.60 6.34 -12.79
C LYS A 45 -2.27 5.25 -13.82
N TRP A 46 -1.07 4.67 -13.78
CA TRP A 46 -0.63 3.61 -14.69
C TRP A 46 -0.69 2.22 -14.04
N GLY A 47 -0.75 2.16 -12.72
CA GLY A 47 -0.88 0.92 -12.00
C GLY A 47 -2.26 0.27 -12.08
N ARG A 48 -2.29 -1.02 -11.78
CA ARG A 48 -3.47 -1.88 -11.91
C ARG A 48 -3.77 -2.62 -10.61
N ILE A 49 -5.04 -2.88 -10.39
CA ILE A 49 -5.56 -3.64 -9.26
C ILE A 49 -6.34 -4.81 -9.84
N GLU A 50 -5.91 -6.02 -9.49
CA GLU A 50 -6.50 -7.27 -9.98
C GLU A 50 -7.01 -8.07 -8.78
N VAL A 51 -8.28 -8.43 -8.78
CA VAL A 51 -8.83 -9.37 -7.78
C VAL A 51 -8.37 -10.78 -8.16
N THR A 52 -7.96 -11.55 -7.17
CA THR A 52 -7.50 -12.92 -7.36
C THR A 52 -8.23 -13.87 -6.41
N GLU A 53 -8.07 -15.16 -6.65
CA GLU A 53 -8.43 -16.20 -5.70
C GLU A 53 -7.75 -15.96 -4.33
N PRO A 54 -8.34 -16.46 -3.23
CA PRO A 54 -7.77 -16.31 -1.89
C PRO A 54 -6.30 -16.73 -1.82
N ALA A 55 -5.49 -15.88 -1.19
CA ALA A 55 -4.09 -16.19 -0.95
C ALA A 55 -3.95 -17.46 -0.11
N ASN A 56 -3.02 -18.34 -0.50
CA ASN A 56 -2.66 -19.54 0.26
C ASN A 56 -1.61 -19.25 1.36
N PHE A 57 -1.53 -17.99 1.81
CA PHE A 57 -0.59 -17.55 2.84
C PHE A 57 -1.32 -16.76 3.91
N GLU A 58 -0.86 -16.89 5.14
CA GLU A 58 -1.37 -16.08 6.25
C GLU A 58 -0.71 -14.70 6.25
N VAL A 59 -1.53 -13.67 6.40
CA VAL A 59 -1.03 -12.30 6.52
C VAL A 59 -0.41 -12.10 7.89
N ARG A 60 0.83 -11.64 7.91
CA ARG A 60 1.53 -11.23 9.14
C ARG A 60 1.07 -9.86 9.60
N GLU A 61 -0.02 -9.85 10.36
CA GLU A 61 -0.62 -8.63 10.96
C GLU A 61 0.27 -8.01 12.05
N ASP A 62 1.13 -8.82 12.68
CA ASP A 62 2.11 -8.41 13.69
C ASP A 62 3.21 -7.49 13.15
N ASN A 63 3.49 -7.55 11.85
CA ASN A 63 4.57 -6.81 11.20
C ASN A 63 4.02 -5.68 10.34
N ASN A 64 3.44 -4.65 10.94
CA ASN A 64 2.86 -3.52 10.23
C ASN A 64 3.86 -2.37 10.02
N LEU A 65 4.40 -2.27 8.80
CA LEU A 65 5.41 -1.27 8.44
C LEU A 65 4.83 0.15 8.33
N SER A 66 3.51 0.29 8.21
CA SER A 66 2.87 1.62 8.20
C SER A 66 2.73 2.23 9.59
N LEU A 67 2.91 1.44 10.66
CA LEU A 67 2.96 1.94 12.03
C LEU A 67 4.38 2.36 12.45
N ILE A 68 5.37 2.09 11.62
CA ILE A 68 6.76 2.44 11.88
C ILE A 68 7.00 3.85 11.33
N GLU A 69 7.53 4.72 12.19
CA GLU A 69 8.01 6.04 11.81
C GLU A 69 9.50 5.95 11.45
N TYR A 70 9.84 6.47 10.28
CA TYR A 70 11.18 6.56 9.74
C TYR A 70 11.62 8.02 9.70
N GLU A 71 12.86 8.24 10.13
CA GLU A 71 13.52 9.53 10.02
C GLU A 71 14.28 9.61 8.69
N LEU A 72 14.20 10.77 8.03
CA LEU A 72 14.99 11.01 6.82
C LEU A 72 16.45 11.22 7.23
N VAL A 73 17.29 10.22 6.99
CA VAL A 73 18.73 10.33 7.20
C VAL A 73 19.40 10.80 5.91
N ASN A 74 19.93 12.02 5.93
CA ASN A 74 20.78 12.51 4.85
C ASN A 74 22.18 11.93 5.02
N VAL A 75 22.56 11.01 4.14
CA VAL A 75 23.93 10.51 4.10
C VAL A 75 24.79 11.63 3.49
N VAL A 76 25.65 12.24 4.29
CA VAL A 76 26.66 13.18 3.79
C VAL A 76 27.77 12.31 3.20
N GLU A 77 27.96 12.36 1.89
CA GLU A 77 29.12 11.73 1.25
C GLU A 77 30.39 12.48 1.70
N GLU A 78 31.34 11.77 2.32
CA GLU A 78 32.69 12.29 2.64
C GLU A 78 33.57 12.35 1.40
#